data_AF-A0A920WLY2-F1
#
_entry.id   AF-A0A920WLY2-F1
#
_cell.length_a   1.000
_cell.length_b   1.000
_cell.length_c   1.000
_cell.angle_alpha   90.00
_cell.angle_beta   90.00
_cell.angle_gamma   90.00
#
_symmetry.space_group_name_H-M   'P 1'
#
loop_
_entity.id
_entity.type
_entity.pdbx_description
1 polymer ?
#
loop_
_entity_poly.entity_id
_entity_poly.type
_entity_poly.pdbx_seq_one_letter_code
_entity_poly.pdbx_strand_id
1 'polypeptide(L)' 'MATYECSSCGMSVNASCGACDTPLVDAILTKDDGSTVQVSECPNGHGKIKSPLCCGADMSCAVA' A
#
# COMPACT_ATOMS: atom_id res chain seq x y z
N MET A 1 -4.58 -8.42 -8.59
CA MET A 1 -3.54 -8.85 -7.62
C MET A 1 -3.75 -8.01 -6.39
N ALA A 2 -3.90 -8.62 -5.21
CA ALA A 2 -4.02 -7.84 -3.98
C ALA A 2 -2.78 -6.97 -3.79
N THR A 3 -3.00 -5.67 -3.55
CA THR A 3 -1.92 -4.72 -3.24
C THR A 3 -1.35 -4.97 -1.84
N TYR A 4 -2.09 -5.59 -0.92
CA TYR A 4 -1.56 -5.94 0.40
C TYR A 4 -2.14 -7.26 0.89
N GLU A 5 -1.32 -8.02 1.61
CA GLU A 5 -1.73 -9.25 2.27
C GLU A 5 -1.24 -9.28 3.72
N CYS A 6 -2.11 -9.70 4.63
CA CYS A 6 -1.78 -9.89 6.03
C CYS A 6 -1.33 -11.33 6.24
N SER A 7 -0.04 -11.52 6.56
CA SER A 7 0.55 -12.83 6.82
C SER A 7 -0.04 -13.55 8.05
N SER A 8 -0.63 -12.80 8.99
CA SER A 8 -1.18 -13.39 10.23
C SER A 8 -2.56 -14.01 10.05
N CYS A 9 -3.40 -13.48 9.15
CA CYS A 9 -4.80 -13.92 9.02
C CYS A 9 -5.22 -14.20 7.57
N GLY A 10 -4.32 -14.00 6.59
CA GLY A 10 -4.60 -14.20 5.17
C GLY A 10 -5.51 -13.15 4.55
N MET A 11 -5.82 -12.06 5.26
CA MET A 11 -6.64 -10.98 4.71
C MET A 11 -5.87 -10.27 3.60
N SER A 12 -6.45 -10.21 2.41
CA SER A 12 -5.89 -9.50 1.26
C SER A 12 -6.77 -8.31 0.87
N VAL A 13 -6.17 -7.17 0.52
CA VAL A 13 -6.90 -5.97 0.10
C VAL A 13 -6.40 -5.42 -1.23
N ASN A 14 -7.33 -4.94 -2.05
CA ASN A 14 -7.07 -4.17 -3.25
C ASN A 14 -7.49 -2.71 -3.01
N ALA A 15 -6.63 -1.76 -3.33
CA ALA A 15 -6.92 -0.34 -3.18
C ALA A 15 -6.94 0.36 -4.55
N SER A 16 -7.95 1.19 -4.77
CA SER A 16 -8.08 2.05 -5.96
C SER A 16 -8.20 3.51 -5.54
N CYS A 17 -7.71 4.42 -6.38
CA CYS A 17 -7.82 5.85 -6.14
C CYS A 17 -9.26 6.31 -6.31
N GLY A 18 -9.89 6.88 -5.28
CA GLY A 18 -11.27 7.37 -5.37
C GLY A 18 -11.49 8.57 -6.31
N ALA A 19 -10.42 9.21 -6.81
CA ALA A 19 -10.51 10.34 -7.74
C ALA A 19 -10.52 9.92 -9.22
N CYS A 20 -9.90 8.79 -9.56
CA CYS A 20 -9.76 8.34 -10.95
C CYS A 20 -10.03 6.85 -11.15
N ASP A 21 -10.48 6.17 -10.09
CA ASP A 21 -10.80 4.74 -10.02
C ASP A 21 -9.67 3.78 -10.44
N THR A 22 -8.46 4.29 -10.70
CA THR A 22 -7.31 3.47 -11.07
C THR A 22 -6.78 2.71 -9.85
N PRO A 23 -6.36 1.43 -10.02
CA PRO A 23 -5.65 0.69 -8.98
C PRO A 23 -4.43 1.47 -8.51
N LEU A 24 -4.22 1.53 -7.20
CA LEU A 24 -2.99 2.08 -6.66
C LEU A 24 -1.84 1.11 -6.90
N VAL A 25 -0.63 1.64 -7.08
CA VAL A 25 0.59 0.85 -7.29
C VAL A 25 1.42 0.86 -6.01
N ASP A 26 2.14 -0.23 -5.74
CA ASP A 26 3.07 -0.29 -4.61
C ASP A 26 4.27 0.64 -4.86
N ALA A 27 4.69 1.34 -3.82
CA ALA A 27 5.82 2.24 -3.84
C ALA A 27 6.49 2.30 -2.47
N ILE A 28 7.76 2.72 -2.44
CA ILE A 28 8.51 2.96 -1.21
C ILE A 28 8.73 4.47 -1.05
N LEU A 29 8.24 5.01 0.06
CA LEU A 29 8.52 6.38 0.46
C LEU A 29 9.71 6.41 1.42
N THR A 30 10.81 7.02 0.99
CA THR A 30 11.94 7.35 1.86
C THR A 30 11.65 8.67 2.57
N LYS A 31 11.72 8.67 3.90
CA LYS A 31 11.60 9.88 4.72
C LYS A 31 12.93 10.61 4.81
N ASP A 32 12.88 11.86 5.28
CA ASP A 32 14.06 12.69 5.49
C ASP A 32 15.03 12.09 6.53
N ASP A 33 14.53 11.27 7.47
CA ASP A 33 15.35 10.56 8.45
C ASP A 33 16.07 9.31 7.89
N GLY A 34 15.85 8.99 6.61
CA GLY A 34 16.40 7.82 5.93
C GLY A 34 15.60 6.53 6.10
N SER A 35 14.59 6.49 6.99
CA SER A 35 13.66 5.36 7.06
C SER A 35 12.77 5.28 5.83
N THR A 36 12.41 4.06 5.46
CA THR A 36 11.54 3.77 4.34
C THR A 36 10.20 3.24 4.81
N VAL A 37 9.16 3.50 4.03
CA VAL A 37 7.81 3.05 4.30
C VAL A 37 7.16 2.58 3.02
N GLN A 38 6.53 1.40 3.04
CA GLN A 38 5.67 0.99 1.94
C GLN A 38 4.41 1.86 1.91
N VAL A 39 4.06 2.29 0.71
CA VAL A 39 2.89 3.11 0.41
C VAL A 39 2.26 2.64 -0.89
N SER A 40 0.96 2.86 -1.03
CA SER A 40 0.27 2.73 -2.31
C SER A 40 0.14 4.10 -2.95
N GLU A 41 0.77 4.29 -4.09
CA GLU A 41 0.76 5.54 -4.84
C GLU A 41 -0.23 5.48 -6.00
N CYS A 42 -0.91 6.59 -6.24
CA CYS A 42 -1.75 6.74 -7.43
C CYS A 42 -0.84 7.02 -8.64
N PRO A 43 -0.90 6.21 -9.71
CA PRO A 43 -0.05 6.42 -10.89
C PRO A 43 -0.34 7.74 -11.62
N ASN A 44 -1.50 8.35 -11.36
CA ASN A 44 -1.90 9.65 -11.90
C ASN A 44 -1.46 10.84 -11.01
N GLY A 45 -0.72 10.60 -9.92
CA GLY A 45 -0.17 11.66 -9.08
C GLY A 45 -1.16 12.32 -8.11
N HIS A 46 -2.36 11.76 -7.92
CA HIS A 46 -3.36 12.30 -6.97
C HIS A 46 -2.93 12.20 -5.51
N GLY A 47 -2.02 11.29 -5.18
CA GLY A 47 -1.55 11.09 -3.81
C GLY A 47 -1.07 9.66 -3.55
N LYS A 48 -0.74 9.41 -2.29
CA LYS A 48 -0.26 8.14 -1.77
C LYS A 48 -0.88 7.85 -0.42
N ILE A 49 -1.15 6.58 -0.13
CA ILE A 49 -1.65 6.11 1.16
C ILE A 49 -0.62 5.19 1.81
N LYS A 50 -0.44 5.32 3.12
CA LYS A 50 0.30 4.35 3.92
C LYS A 50 -0.43 3.00 3.87
N SER A 51 0.33 1.90 3.86
CA SER A 51 -0.24 0.55 3.91
C SER A 51 -1.22 0.37 5.09
N PRO A 52 -2.36 -0.31 4.89
CA PRO A 52 -3.36 -0.50 5.93
C PRO A 52 -2.83 -1.38 7.07
N LEU A 53 -3.32 -1.15 8.29
CA LEU A 53 -2.95 -1.94 9.46
C LEU A 53 -3.93 -3.13 9.62
N CYS A 54 -3.41 -4.35 9.76
CA CYS A 54 -4.19 -5.55 10.06
C CYS A 54 -3.48 -6.38 11.14
N CYS A 55 -4.24 -6.94 12.09
CA CYS A 55 -3.68 -7.71 13.22
C CYS A 55 -2.60 -6.96 14.04
N GLY A 56 -2.65 -5.63 14.06
CA GLY A 56 -1.68 -4.79 14.77
C GLY A 56 -0.36 -4.55 14.03
N ALA A 57 -0.24 -4.98 12.77
CA ALA A 57 0.93 -4.74 11.93
C ALA A 57 0.53 -4.07 10.62
N ASP A 58 1.43 -3.26 10.06
CA ASP A 58 1.29 -2.76 8.68
C ASP A 58 1.24 -3.96 7.74
N MET A 59 0.22 -4.03 6.89
CA MET A 59 0.18 -5.03 5.84
C MET A 59 1.32 -4.76 4.85
N SER A 60 1.95 -5.82 4.35
CA SER A 60 3.01 -5.72 3.36
C SER A 60 2.46 -6.09 1.99
N CYS A 61 3.00 -5.46 0.95
CA CYS A 61 2.67 -5.86 -0.41
C CYS A 61 3.32 -7.21 -0.72
N ALA A 62 2.50 -8.23 -0.96
CA ALA A 62 2.95 -9.51 -1.49
C ALA A 62 3.03 -9.42 -3.02
N VAL A 63 3.98 -8.64 -3.55
CA VAL A 63 4.30 -8.72 -4.99
C VAL A 63 5.07 -10.02 -5.20
N ALA A 64 4.34 -11.06 -5.62
CA ALA A 64 4.89 -12.28 -6.19
C ALA A 64 5.23 -12.08 -7.67
#